data_AF-A0A5C1PXP0-F1
#
_entry.id   AF-A0A5C1PXP0-F1
#
_cell.length_a   1.000
_cell.length_b   1.000
_cell.length_c   1.000
_cell.angle_alpha   90.00
_cell.angle_beta   90.00
_cell.angle_gamma   90.00
#
_symmetry.space_group_name_H-M   'P 1'
#
loop_
_entity.id
_entity.type
_entity.pdbx_description
1 polymer ?
#
loop_
_entity_poly.entity_id
_entity_poly.type
_entity_poly.pdbx_seq_one_letter_code
_entity_poly.pdbx_strand_id
1 'polypeptide(L)'
;MAGASRVAAQCRAPSRGAIRFDEVLAAAVRLARWRMGACVSYRPESDESPAEVAARLIGSMARLSELPAEAALLVQPAALGQDAVQMMRLLAAARSRAMPVTLDLVAPEATGRLIDQLAMLRVHHDRLGLSLSADRESSLHDADRACEAGVRLRLVHERWADTGAARRQSTEAFERLVDRVAGRATQVMLACHDPQTLDRSVEQLRRAGSAVTLELQPDQPRQGVLWVARSRQVPVRSLLHYGRPAAPTRLGTLARQPRVLWWSTLSSSLSTLLPA
;
A
#
# COMPACT_ATOMS: atom_id res chain seq x y z
N MET A 1 -14.05 -38.15 30.37
CA MET A 1 -14.87 -37.88 29.17
C MET A 1 -14.47 -36.54 28.58
N ALA A 2 -13.88 -36.58 27.40
CA ALA A 2 -13.45 -35.39 26.66
C ALA A 2 -14.65 -34.70 26.01
N GLY A 3 -14.89 -33.44 26.34
CA GLY A 3 -15.86 -32.57 25.64
C GLY A 3 -15.11 -31.71 24.64
N ALA A 4 -15.04 -32.16 23.39
CA ALA A 4 -14.37 -31.45 22.31
C ALA A 4 -15.15 -30.19 21.90
N SER A 5 -14.39 -29.09 21.86
CA SER A 5 -14.73 -27.78 21.31
C SER A 5 -15.25 -27.86 19.87
N ARG A 6 -16.32 -27.11 19.59
CA ARG A 6 -16.68 -26.62 18.25
C ARG A 6 -17.07 -25.16 18.36
N VAL A 7 -16.08 -24.27 18.42
CA VAL A 7 -16.29 -22.88 18.03
C VAL A 7 -16.40 -22.88 16.51
N ALA A 8 -17.62 -23.02 16.01
CA ALA A 8 -17.92 -22.75 14.61
C ALA A 8 -17.65 -21.25 14.40
N ALA A 9 -16.60 -20.93 13.63
CA ALA A 9 -16.42 -19.60 13.09
C ALA A 9 -17.65 -19.29 12.22
N GLN A 10 -18.61 -18.56 12.78
CA GLN A 10 -19.74 -18.06 12.01
C GLN A 10 -19.17 -17.11 10.96
N CYS A 11 -19.18 -17.55 9.70
CA CYS A 11 -18.92 -16.67 8.56
C CYS A 11 -20.00 -15.58 8.53
N ARG A 12 -19.72 -14.44 9.18
CA ARG A 12 -20.61 -13.27 9.15
C ARG A 12 -20.77 -12.80 7.71
N ALA A 13 -22.01 -12.52 7.32
CA ALA A 13 -22.30 -11.93 6.02
C ALA A 13 -21.67 -10.52 5.96
N PRO A 14 -20.96 -10.17 4.88
CA PRO A 14 -20.33 -8.86 4.74
C PRO A 14 -21.36 -7.73 4.77
N SER A 15 -20.95 -6.55 5.26
CA SER A 15 -21.81 -5.36 5.29
C SER A 15 -22.28 -4.99 3.88
N ARG A 16 -23.43 -4.32 3.79
CA ARG A 16 -24.00 -3.90 2.51
C ARG A 16 -23.04 -2.95 1.81
N GLY A 17 -22.34 -3.47 0.80
CA GLY A 17 -21.39 -2.70 0.01
C GLY A 17 -19.92 -2.90 0.34
N ALA A 18 -19.58 -3.84 1.23
CA ALA A 18 -18.21 -4.31 1.34
C ALA A 18 -17.74 -4.94 0.03
N ILE A 19 -16.50 -4.65 -0.35
CA ILE A 19 -15.85 -5.26 -1.51
C ILE A 19 -15.32 -6.62 -1.07
N ARG A 20 -15.68 -7.70 -1.79
CA ARG A 20 -15.22 -9.04 -1.44
C ARG A 20 -13.77 -9.24 -1.89
N PHE A 21 -13.03 -10.07 -1.16
CA PHE A 21 -11.67 -10.41 -1.53
C PHE A 21 -11.58 -11.05 -2.93
N ASP A 22 -12.54 -11.88 -3.32
CA ASP A 22 -12.57 -12.50 -4.66
C ASP A 22 -12.63 -11.48 -5.80
N GLU A 23 -13.31 -10.34 -5.59
CA GLU A 23 -13.34 -9.25 -6.57
C GLU A 23 -11.96 -8.61 -6.74
N VAL A 24 -11.27 -8.39 -5.62
CA VAL A 24 -9.89 -7.88 -5.60
C VAL A 24 -8.90 -8.88 -6.18
N LEU A 25 -9.05 -10.17 -5.86
CA LEU A 25 -8.22 -11.23 -6.42
C LEU A 25 -8.39 -11.31 -7.95
N ALA A 26 -9.62 -11.24 -8.45
CA ALA A 26 -9.88 -11.20 -9.88
C ALA A 26 -9.25 -9.96 -10.54
N ALA A 27 -9.24 -8.81 -9.87
CA ALA A 27 -8.53 -7.62 -10.34
C ALA A 27 -7.00 -7.82 -10.35
N ALA A 28 -6.44 -8.43 -9.30
CA ALA A 28 -5.01 -8.73 -9.21
C ALA A 28 -4.56 -9.72 -10.30
N VAL A 29 -5.34 -10.77 -10.58
CA VAL A 29 -5.09 -11.70 -11.71
C VAL A 29 -5.06 -10.95 -13.04
N ARG A 30 -5.96 -9.97 -13.24
CA ARG A 30 -5.96 -9.16 -14.46
C ARG A 30 -4.73 -8.27 -14.55
N LEU A 31 -4.32 -7.61 -13.47
CA LEU A 31 -3.09 -6.80 -13.42
C LEU A 31 -1.85 -7.63 -13.78
N ALA A 32 -1.80 -8.87 -13.29
CA ALA A 32 -0.69 -9.76 -13.57
C ALA A 32 -0.52 -10.07 -15.08
N ARG A 33 -1.62 -10.11 -15.85
CA ARG A 33 -1.57 -10.26 -17.32
C ARG A 33 -0.85 -9.09 -18.01
N TRP A 34 -0.87 -7.91 -17.39
CA TRP A 34 -0.17 -6.71 -17.86
C TRP A 34 1.20 -6.53 -17.19
N ARG A 35 1.73 -7.56 -16.53
CA ARG A 35 2.99 -7.52 -15.76
C ARG A 35 3.01 -6.44 -14.66
N MET A 36 1.83 -6.04 -14.18
CA MET A 36 1.69 -5.14 -13.05
C MET A 36 1.47 -5.94 -11.77
N GLY A 37 2.11 -5.51 -10.69
CA GLY A 37 1.89 -6.10 -9.37
C GLY A 37 0.63 -5.57 -8.67
N ALA A 38 0.28 -6.20 -7.57
CA ALA A 38 -0.86 -5.80 -6.73
C ALA A 38 -0.39 -5.49 -5.30
N CYS A 39 -0.84 -4.37 -4.76
CA CYS A 39 -0.72 -4.03 -3.35
C CYS A 39 -2.12 -4.13 -2.75
N VAL A 40 -2.35 -5.06 -1.83
CA VAL A 40 -3.70 -5.33 -1.30
C VAL A 40 -3.82 -4.87 0.14
N SER A 41 -4.89 -4.14 0.43
CA SER A 41 -5.21 -3.64 1.77
C SER A 41 -6.59 -4.10 2.21
N TYR A 42 -6.70 -4.50 3.47
CA TYR A 42 -7.97 -4.84 4.09
C TYR A 42 -8.51 -3.68 4.92
N ARG A 43 -9.78 -3.35 4.74
CA ARG A 43 -10.50 -2.38 5.57
C ARG A 43 -11.51 -3.13 6.44
N PRO A 44 -11.24 -3.30 7.75
CA PRO A 44 -12.12 -4.04 8.62
C PRO A 44 -13.48 -3.34 8.79
N GLU A 45 -14.48 -4.15 9.12
CA GLU A 45 -15.74 -3.68 9.66
C GLU A 45 -15.55 -3.22 11.13
N SER A 46 -16.46 -2.37 11.63
CA SER A 46 -16.30 -1.71 12.92
C SER A 46 -16.33 -2.66 14.14
N ASP A 47 -16.84 -3.88 13.95
CA ASP A 47 -17.06 -4.89 14.99
C ASP A 47 -16.05 -6.06 14.95
N GLU A 48 -15.09 -6.02 14.04
CA GLU A 48 -14.09 -7.08 13.92
C GLU A 48 -12.99 -6.95 14.97
N SER A 49 -12.70 -8.07 15.62
CA SER A 49 -11.58 -8.19 16.54
C SER A 49 -10.23 -8.17 15.79
N PRO A 50 -9.14 -7.72 16.43
CA PRO A 50 -7.79 -7.80 15.88
C PRO A 50 -7.41 -9.19 15.33
N ALA A 51 -7.86 -10.25 15.99
CA ALA A 51 -7.60 -11.63 15.59
C ALA A 51 -8.34 -12.02 14.30
N GLU A 52 -9.57 -11.54 14.10
CA GLU A 52 -10.33 -11.74 12.86
C GLU A 52 -9.70 -10.98 11.70
N VAL A 53 -9.27 -9.73 11.93
CA VAL A 53 -8.54 -8.92 10.95
C VAL A 53 -7.25 -9.61 10.51
N ALA A 54 -6.45 -10.09 11.47
CA ALA A 54 -5.23 -10.85 11.16
C ALA A 54 -5.53 -12.13 10.38
N ALA A 55 -6.56 -12.89 10.77
CA ALA A 55 -6.96 -14.11 10.09
C ALA A 55 -7.38 -13.85 8.63
N ARG A 56 -8.10 -12.75 8.35
CA ARG A 56 -8.48 -12.37 6.98
C ARG A 56 -7.29 -11.97 6.14
N LEU A 57 -6.39 -11.15 6.69
CA LEU A 57 -5.15 -10.78 6.00
C LEU A 57 -4.33 -12.03 5.66
N ILE A 58 -4.12 -12.94 6.62
CA ILE A 58 -3.42 -14.22 6.41
C ILE A 58 -4.14 -15.09 5.35
N GLY A 59 -5.47 -15.16 5.39
CA GLY A 59 -6.26 -15.87 4.38
C GLY A 59 -6.06 -15.32 2.98
N SER A 60 -6.01 -13.98 2.84
CA SER A 60 -5.77 -13.34 1.55
C SER A 60 -4.37 -13.62 0.99
N MET A 61 -3.34 -13.75 1.84
CA MET A 61 -1.98 -14.06 1.42
C MET A 61 -1.88 -15.37 0.63
N ALA A 62 -2.59 -16.43 1.06
CA ALA A 62 -2.49 -17.74 0.41
C ALA A 62 -2.83 -17.66 -1.08
N ARG A 63 -3.89 -16.93 -1.42
CA ARG A 63 -4.35 -16.76 -2.80
C ARG A 63 -3.52 -15.74 -3.58
N LEU A 64 -3.03 -14.70 -2.91
CA LEU A 64 -2.18 -13.69 -3.54
C LEU A 64 -0.78 -14.23 -3.88
N SER A 65 -0.24 -15.17 -3.09
CA SER A 65 1.06 -15.79 -3.37
C SER A 65 1.08 -16.72 -4.58
N GLU A 66 -0.09 -17.11 -5.10
CA GLU A 66 -0.24 -17.93 -6.31
C GLU A 66 -0.17 -17.09 -7.60
N LEU A 67 -0.15 -15.75 -7.49
CA LEU A 67 -0.11 -14.87 -8.65
C LEU A 67 1.30 -14.84 -9.28
N PRO A 68 1.40 -14.79 -10.61
CA PRO A 68 2.71 -14.73 -11.29
C PRO A 68 3.38 -13.36 -11.19
N ALA A 69 2.62 -12.29 -10.94
CA ALA A 69 3.16 -10.95 -10.68
C ALA A 69 3.30 -10.71 -9.18
N GLU A 70 4.23 -9.83 -8.78
CA GLU A 70 4.45 -9.53 -7.36
C GLU A 70 3.19 -8.98 -6.68
N ALA A 71 2.75 -9.69 -5.64
CA ALA A 71 1.74 -9.23 -4.70
C ALA A 71 2.39 -8.75 -3.40
N ALA A 72 1.79 -7.76 -2.76
CA ALA A 72 2.20 -7.23 -1.46
C ALA A 72 0.96 -6.88 -0.63
N LEU A 73 1.14 -6.79 0.69
CA LEU A 73 0.10 -6.28 1.59
C LEU A 73 0.43 -4.88 2.09
N LEU A 74 -0.61 -4.06 2.20
CA LEU A 74 -0.61 -2.79 2.91
C LEU A 74 -1.51 -2.93 4.14
N VAL A 75 -0.91 -2.89 5.32
CA VAL A 75 -1.55 -3.25 6.59
C VAL A 75 -1.61 -2.02 7.48
N GLN A 76 -2.80 -1.68 7.96
CA GLN A 76 -2.98 -0.64 8.97
C GLN A 76 -2.76 -1.26 10.36
N PRO A 77 -1.69 -0.89 11.09
CA PRO A 77 -1.41 -1.49 12.40
C PRO A 77 -2.54 -1.26 13.43
N ALA A 78 -3.24 -0.14 13.30
CA ALA A 78 -4.42 0.18 14.12
C ALA A 78 -5.57 -0.83 13.93
N ALA A 79 -5.73 -1.40 12.73
CA ALA A 79 -6.73 -2.45 12.47
C ALA A 79 -6.42 -3.77 13.20
N LEU A 80 -5.17 -3.97 13.59
CA LEU A 80 -4.74 -5.09 14.44
C LEU A 80 -4.79 -4.73 15.93
N GLY A 81 -5.44 -3.63 16.30
CA GLY A 81 -5.50 -3.16 17.70
C GLY A 81 -4.14 -2.85 18.31
N GLN A 82 -3.09 -2.69 17.48
CA GLN A 82 -1.69 -2.62 17.92
C GLN A 82 -1.24 -3.84 18.75
N ASP A 83 -1.91 -4.98 18.55
CA ASP A 83 -1.60 -6.23 19.21
C ASP A 83 -0.34 -6.86 18.59
N ALA A 84 0.74 -6.91 19.39
CA ALA A 84 2.01 -7.49 18.99
C ALA A 84 1.88 -8.97 18.59
N VAL A 85 1.00 -9.74 19.25
CA VAL A 85 0.77 -11.15 18.93
C VAL A 85 0.15 -11.28 17.54
N GLN A 86 -0.84 -10.45 17.21
CA GLN A 86 -1.46 -10.48 15.89
C GLN A 86 -0.49 -9.99 14.80
N MET A 87 0.28 -8.93 15.06
CA MET A 87 1.32 -8.45 14.15
C MET A 87 2.35 -9.54 13.86
N MET A 88 2.85 -10.20 14.89
CA MET A 88 3.84 -11.27 14.77
C MET A 88 3.30 -12.48 14.00
N ARG A 89 2.05 -12.88 14.28
CA ARG A 89 1.37 -13.94 13.54
C ARG A 89 1.23 -13.61 12.06
N LEU A 90 0.88 -12.36 11.74
CA LEU A 90 0.77 -11.87 10.37
C LEU A 90 2.13 -11.89 9.65
N LEU A 91 3.18 -11.35 10.28
CA LEU A 91 4.52 -11.30 9.71
C LEU A 91 5.12 -12.71 9.50
N ALA A 92 4.87 -13.64 10.41
CA ALA A 92 5.28 -15.03 10.25
C ALA A 92 4.62 -15.69 9.02
N ALA A 93 3.31 -15.47 8.83
CA ALA A 93 2.58 -15.97 7.67
C ALA A 93 3.02 -15.32 6.34
N ALA A 94 3.41 -14.04 6.38
CA ALA A 94 3.96 -13.33 5.23
C ALA A 94 5.35 -13.86 4.87
N ARG A 95 6.22 -14.07 5.86
CA ARG A 95 7.57 -14.62 5.69
C ARG A 95 7.53 -16.01 5.05
N SER A 96 6.61 -16.89 5.48
CA SER A 96 6.50 -18.24 4.89
C SER A 96 6.11 -18.23 3.40
N ARG A 97 5.64 -17.09 2.88
CA ARG A 97 5.24 -16.87 1.48
C ARG A 97 6.15 -15.88 0.76
N ALA A 98 7.22 -15.42 1.41
CA ALA A 98 8.07 -14.33 0.94
C ALA A 98 7.28 -13.09 0.49
N MET A 99 6.10 -12.82 1.09
CA MET A 99 5.22 -11.75 0.64
C MET A 99 5.58 -10.43 1.34
N PRO A 100 5.87 -9.35 0.62
CA PRO A 100 6.12 -8.05 1.22
C PRO A 100 4.92 -7.55 2.04
N VAL A 101 5.21 -6.97 3.20
CA VAL A 101 4.24 -6.30 4.05
C VAL A 101 4.69 -4.87 4.30
N THR A 102 3.85 -3.90 3.95
CA THR A 102 4.06 -2.48 4.27
C THR A 102 3.10 -2.07 5.38
N LEU A 103 3.63 -1.48 6.45
CA LEU A 103 2.84 -0.93 7.55
C LEU A 103 2.41 0.50 7.20
N ASP A 104 1.10 0.72 7.18
CA ASP A 104 0.48 1.97 6.75
C ASP A 104 0.16 2.87 7.93
N LEU A 105 1.04 3.85 8.18
CA LEU A 105 0.93 4.79 9.29
C LEU A 105 0.12 6.03 8.91
N VAL A 106 -1.16 5.83 8.59
CA VAL A 106 -2.09 6.93 8.25
C VAL A 106 -2.65 7.61 9.51
N ALA A 107 -2.67 6.93 10.67
CA ALA A 107 -3.17 7.49 11.93
C ALA A 107 -2.00 7.95 12.83
N PRO A 108 -2.00 9.22 13.30
CA PRO A 108 -0.88 9.80 14.03
C PRO A 108 -0.67 9.19 15.42
N GLU A 109 -1.71 8.70 16.09
CA GLU A 109 -1.71 8.43 17.54
C GLU A 109 -0.79 7.27 17.99
N ALA A 110 -0.26 6.46 17.06
CA ALA A 110 0.56 5.29 17.38
C ALA A 110 1.85 5.14 16.54
N THR A 111 2.23 6.21 15.82
CA THR A 111 3.34 6.16 14.87
C THR A 111 4.69 5.91 15.56
N GLY A 112 4.97 6.61 16.67
CA GLY A 112 6.30 6.56 17.33
C GLY A 112 6.69 5.18 17.84
N ARG A 113 5.80 4.51 18.59
CA ARG A 113 6.07 3.18 19.16
C ARG A 113 6.34 2.12 18.09
N LEU A 114 5.61 2.17 16.97
CA LEU A 114 5.83 1.21 15.90
C LEU A 114 7.17 1.44 15.20
N ILE A 115 7.57 2.70 15.03
CA ILE A 115 8.87 3.06 14.46
C ILE A 115 10.01 2.57 15.37
N ASP A 116 9.86 2.70 16.70
CA ASP A 116 10.80 2.14 17.68
C ASP A 116 10.99 0.62 17.53
N GLN A 117 9.96 -0.09 17.05
CA GLN A 117 9.94 -1.54 16.93
C GLN A 117 10.37 -2.05 15.54
N LEU A 118 10.61 -1.18 14.55
CA LEU A 118 10.88 -1.61 13.16
C LEU A 118 12.06 -2.56 13.04
N ALA A 119 13.16 -2.29 13.74
CA ALA A 119 14.34 -3.13 13.70
C ALA A 119 14.02 -4.56 14.20
N MET A 120 13.24 -4.68 15.28
CA MET A 120 12.78 -5.95 15.81
C MET A 120 11.83 -6.65 14.83
N LEU A 121 10.82 -5.94 14.31
CA LEU A 121 9.84 -6.50 13.38
C LEU A 121 10.50 -7.00 12.08
N ARG A 122 11.54 -6.31 11.61
CA ARG A 122 12.31 -6.70 10.42
C ARG A 122 13.05 -8.03 10.60
N VAL A 123 13.49 -8.38 11.81
CA VAL A 123 14.07 -9.71 12.09
C VAL A 123 13.07 -10.83 11.81
N HIS A 124 11.78 -10.54 12.02
CA HIS A 124 10.70 -11.49 11.75
C HIS A 124 10.26 -11.51 10.29
N HIS A 125 10.47 -10.41 9.55
CA HIS A 125 10.18 -10.31 8.13
C HIS A 125 11.11 -9.31 7.41
N ASP A 126 12.01 -9.82 6.59
CA ASP A 126 13.04 -9.06 5.87
C ASP A 126 12.47 -8.17 4.74
N ARG A 127 11.29 -8.52 4.20
CA ARG A 127 10.57 -7.69 3.20
C ARG A 127 9.56 -6.73 3.83
N LEU A 128 9.74 -6.38 5.11
CA LEU A 128 8.94 -5.38 5.81
C LEU A 128 9.18 -3.98 5.23
N GLY A 129 8.11 -3.19 5.14
CA GLY A 129 8.16 -1.79 4.75
C GLY A 129 7.29 -0.89 5.61
N LEU A 130 7.46 0.42 5.40
CA LEU A 130 6.76 1.48 6.12
C LEU A 130 6.22 2.53 5.15
N SER A 131 4.96 2.94 5.31
CA SER A 131 4.42 4.13 4.64
C SER A 131 4.82 5.40 5.37
N LEU A 132 5.30 6.39 4.62
CA LEU A 132 5.58 7.75 5.08
C LEU A 132 4.83 8.74 4.18
N SER A 133 4.03 9.63 4.79
CA SER A 133 3.27 10.66 4.07
C SER A 133 4.01 11.99 4.11
N ALA A 134 4.17 12.64 2.95
CA ALA A 134 4.85 13.94 2.84
C ALA A 134 4.19 15.06 3.66
N ASP A 135 2.89 14.96 3.92
CA ASP A 135 2.12 15.98 4.66
C ASP A 135 2.34 15.94 6.18
N ARG A 136 3.06 14.94 6.69
CA ARG A 136 3.34 14.80 8.12
C ARG A 136 4.69 15.39 8.48
N GLU A 137 4.70 16.30 9.45
CA GLU A 137 5.93 16.92 9.97
C GLU A 137 6.93 15.88 10.50
N SER A 138 6.44 14.78 11.11
CA SER A 138 7.29 13.71 11.63
C SER A 138 7.99 12.88 10.55
N SER A 139 7.50 12.89 9.30
CA SER A 139 7.95 11.94 8.27
C SER A 139 9.44 12.02 7.93
N LEU A 140 10.07 13.19 8.06
CA LEU A 140 11.51 13.30 7.83
C LEU A 140 12.32 12.58 8.91
N HIS A 141 11.91 12.71 10.18
CA HIS A 141 12.54 12.00 11.28
C HIS A 141 12.23 10.50 11.20
N ASP A 142 10.98 10.15 10.90
CA ASP A 142 10.54 8.76 10.73
C ASP A 142 11.29 8.07 9.58
N ALA A 143 11.62 8.82 8.51
CA ALA A 143 12.45 8.34 7.40
C ALA A 143 13.87 7.97 7.83
N ASP A 144 14.50 8.78 8.69
CA ASP A 144 15.83 8.47 9.22
C ASP A 144 15.84 7.14 9.94
N ARG A 145 14.89 6.97 10.86
CA ARG A 145 14.76 5.78 11.70
C ARG A 145 14.42 4.54 10.89
N ALA A 146 13.57 4.69 9.87
CA ALA A 146 13.22 3.59 8.98
C ALA A 146 14.39 3.17 8.08
N CYS A 147 15.22 4.13 7.62
CA CYS A 147 16.46 3.83 6.91
C CYS A 147 17.47 3.10 7.81
N GLU A 148 17.66 3.54 9.05
CA GLU A 148 18.51 2.87 10.04
C GLU A 148 18.03 1.44 10.35
N ALA A 149 16.71 1.25 10.48
CA ALA A 149 16.11 -0.07 10.61
C ALA A 149 16.25 -0.92 9.34
N GLY A 150 16.58 -0.31 8.20
CA GLY A 150 16.74 -0.93 6.88
C GLY A 150 15.47 -1.56 6.32
N VAL A 151 14.30 -1.01 6.69
CA VAL A 151 13.02 -1.43 6.11
C VAL A 151 12.83 -0.80 4.73
N ARG A 152 11.93 -1.37 3.93
CA ARG A 152 11.50 -0.79 2.65
C ARG A 152 10.66 0.46 2.92
N LEU A 153 10.68 1.43 2.02
CA LEU A 153 9.88 2.65 2.20
C LEU A 153 8.79 2.76 1.14
N ARG A 154 7.61 3.19 1.53
CA ARG A 154 6.53 3.65 0.65
C ARG A 154 6.33 5.14 0.92
N LEU A 155 6.70 5.99 -0.02
CA LEU A 155 6.54 7.44 0.10
C LEU A 155 5.24 7.85 -0.57
N VAL A 156 4.40 8.57 0.15
CA VAL A 156 3.08 9.02 -0.32
C VAL A 156 3.08 10.52 -0.44
N HIS A 157 2.76 11.01 -1.64
CA HIS A 157 2.40 12.39 -1.87
C HIS A 157 0.89 12.49 -1.68
N GLU A 158 0.45 12.71 -0.45
CA GLU A 158 -0.98 12.92 -0.18
C GLU A 158 -1.41 14.32 -0.60
N ARG A 159 -2.68 14.42 -1.01
CA ARG A 159 -3.40 15.64 -1.43
C ARG A 159 -2.94 16.32 -2.71
N TRP A 160 -3.88 16.45 -3.65
CA TRP A 160 -3.93 17.64 -4.48
C TRP A 160 -4.46 18.79 -3.64
N ALA A 161 -3.59 19.71 -3.25
CA ALA A 161 -4.08 20.99 -2.75
C ALA A 161 -4.73 21.79 -3.90
N ASP A 162 -5.88 22.39 -3.62
CA ASP A 162 -6.70 23.13 -4.59
C ASP A 162 -6.05 24.45 -5.03
N THR A 163 -5.05 24.94 -4.29
CA THR A 163 -4.36 26.21 -4.57
C THR A 163 -2.90 25.98 -5.00
N GLY A 164 -2.40 26.88 -5.85
CA GLY A 164 -1.02 26.76 -6.38
C GLY A 164 0.08 26.82 -5.31
N ALA A 165 -0.11 27.61 -4.24
CA ALA A 165 0.87 27.72 -3.16
C ALA A 165 0.95 26.44 -2.30
N ALA A 166 -0.21 25.92 -1.88
CA ALA A 166 -0.26 24.68 -1.11
C ALA A 166 0.19 23.46 -1.94
N ARG A 167 -0.06 23.47 -3.26
CA ARG A 167 0.45 22.44 -4.16
C ARG A 167 1.98 22.44 -4.21
N ARG A 168 2.60 23.61 -4.38
CA ARG A 168 4.06 23.74 -4.35
C ARG A 168 4.64 23.25 -3.02
N GLN A 169 4.05 23.67 -1.91
CA GLN A 169 4.49 23.25 -0.58
C GLN A 169 4.42 21.72 -0.37
N SER A 170 3.34 21.08 -0.82
CA SER A 170 3.20 19.61 -0.73
C SER A 170 4.22 18.89 -1.63
N THR A 171 4.45 19.39 -2.85
CA THR A 171 5.51 18.88 -3.73
C THR A 171 6.89 19.03 -3.11
N GLU A 172 7.22 20.19 -2.55
CA GLU A 172 8.49 20.43 -1.85
C GLU A 172 8.64 19.54 -0.61
N ALA A 173 7.54 19.26 0.11
CA ALA A 173 7.56 18.31 1.23
C ALA A 173 7.88 16.89 0.76
N PHE A 174 7.27 16.46 -0.34
CA PHE A 174 7.55 15.15 -0.93
C PHE A 174 8.98 15.05 -1.47
N GLU A 175 9.47 16.07 -2.18
CA GLU A 175 10.84 16.11 -2.70
C GLU A 175 11.87 16.08 -1.56
N ARG A 176 11.63 16.78 -0.44
CA ARG A 176 12.48 16.68 0.76
C ARG A 176 12.47 15.27 1.35
N LEU A 177 11.34 14.57 1.34
CA LEU A 177 11.25 13.20 1.82
C LEU A 177 12.01 12.23 0.90
N VAL A 178 11.92 12.41 -0.42
CA VAL A 178 12.68 11.65 -1.42
C VAL A 178 14.17 11.87 -1.22
N ASP A 179 14.61 13.12 -1.08
CA ASP A 179 16.01 13.48 -0.84
C ASP A 179 16.54 12.83 0.43
N ARG A 180 15.75 12.87 1.51
CA ARG A 180 16.12 12.30 2.79
C ARG A 180 16.42 10.80 2.74
N VAL A 181 15.77 10.04 1.85
CA VAL A 181 15.90 8.57 1.78
C VAL A 181 16.80 8.07 0.64
N ALA A 182 17.15 8.95 -0.30
CA ALA A 182 17.94 8.59 -1.47
C ALA A 182 19.29 7.99 -1.06
N GLY A 183 19.59 6.78 -1.57
CA GLY A 183 20.82 6.04 -1.26
C GLY A 183 20.89 5.45 0.15
N ARG A 184 19.91 5.73 1.01
CA ARG A 184 19.80 5.18 2.37
C ARG A 184 18.79 4.04 2.44
N ALA A 185 17.71 4.13 1.67
CA ALA A 185 16.74 3.05 1.52
C ALA A 185 17.06 2.20 0.28
N THR A 186 17.23 0.89 0.45
CA THR A 186 17.50 -0.04 -0.67
C THR A 186 16.32 -0.15 -1.63
N GLN A 187 15.08 -0.06 -1.13
CA GLN A 187 13.86 -0.18 -1.92
C GLN A 187 12.86 0.90 -1.53
N VAL A 188 12.41 1.66 -2.52
CA VAL A 188 11.47 2.76 -2.36
C VAL A 188 10.28 2.59 -3.32
N MET A 189 9.07 2.64 -2.78
CA MET A 189 7.83 2.67 -3.53
C MET A 189 7.27 4.08 -3.52
N LEU A 190 6.92 4.64 -4.68
CA LEU A 190 6.39 5.99 -4.81
C LEU A 190 4.90 5.94 -5.14
N ALA A 191 4.07 6.46 -4.24
CA ALA A 191 2.66 6.75 -4.47
C ALA A 191 2.51 8.26 -4.73
N CYS A 192 2.86 8.68 -5.94
CA CYS A 192 2.76 10.06 -6.41
C CYS A 192 2.17 10.08 -7.84
N HIS A 193 1.20 10.96 -8.06
CA HIS A 193 0.44 11.04 -9.31
C HIS A 193 0.72 12.32 -10.11
N ASP A 194 1.71 13.12 -9.70
CA ASP A 194 2.27 14.21 -10.51
C ASP A 194 3.44 13.69 -11.36
N PRO A 195 3.34 13.62 -12.70
CA PRO A 195 4.34 12.95 -13.52
C PRO A 195 5.71 13.62 -13.51
N GLN A 196 5.77 14.95 -13.36
CA GLN A 196 7.04 15.68 -13.36
C GLN A 196 7.82 15.43 -12.06
N THR A 197 7.14 15.56 -10.92
CA THR A 197 7.69 15.25 -9.60
C THR A 197 8.11 13.79 -9.52
N LEU A 198 7.26 12.89 -10.04
CA LEU A 198 7.55 11.47 -10.05
C LEU A 198 8.78 11.12 -10.89
N ASP A 199 8.91 11.68 -12.09
CA ASP A 199 10.06 11.44 -12.97
C ASP A 199 11.38 11.89 -12.32
N ARG A 200 11.40 13.10 -11.72
CA ARG A 200 12.55 13.60 -10.97
C ARG A 200 12.90 12.69 -9.79
N SER A 201 11.89 12.25 -9.04
CA SER A 201 12.08 11.39 -7.86
C SER A 201 12.65 10.02 -8.24
N VAL A 202 12.13 9.40 -9.30
CA VAL A 202 12.64 8.12 -9.82
C VAL A 202 14.11 8.25 -10.21
N GLU A 203 14.44 9.32 -10.94
CA GLU A 203 15.82 9.55 -11.39
C GLU A 203 16.78 9.75 -10.21
N GLN A 204 16.40 10.58 -9.24
CA GLN A 204 17.21 10.83 -8.04
C GLN A 204 17.46 9.54 -7.25
N LEU A 205 16.41 8.78 -6.95
CA LEU A 205 16.50 7.55 -6.18
C LEU A 205 17.37 6.50 -6.88
N ARG A 206 17.20 6.33 -8.20
CA ARG A 206 18.00 5.37 -8.98
C ARG A 206 19.46 5.76 -9.06
N ARG A 207 19.77 7.06 -9.27
CA ARG A 207 21.16 7.56 -9.24
C ARG A 207 21.84 7.31 -7.90
N ALA A 208 21.08 7.42 -6.82
CA ALA A 208 21.56 7.13 -5.47
C ALA A 208 21.62 5.61 -5.15
N GLY A 209 21.21 4.73 -6.07
CA GLY A 209 21.28 3.27 -5.91
C GLY A 209 20.04 2.61 -5.30
N SER A 210 18.96 3.35 -5.07
CA SER A 210 17.69 2.80 -4.57
C SER A 210 16.89 2.13 -5.69
N ALA A 211 16.39 0.92 -5.45
CA ALA A 211 15.43 0.27 -6.34
C ALA A 211 14.05 0.92 -6.19
N VAL A 212 13.43 1.31 -7.31
CA VAL A 212 12.17 2.08 -7.31
C VAL A 212 11.01 1.26 -7.86
N THR A 213 9.84 1.36 -7.22
CA THR A 213 8.56 0.85 -7.72
C THR A 213 7.52 1.98 -7.69
N LEU A 214 6.63 2.03 -8.68
CA LEU A 214 5.55 3.00 -8.72
C LEU A 214 4.24 2.36 -8.24
N GLU A 215 3.46 3.09 -7.45
CA GLU A 215 2.15 2.63 -6.99
C GLU A 215 1.01 3.49 -7.54
N LEU A 216 0.00 2.85 -8.12
CA LEU A 216 -1.23 3.50 -8.57
C LEU A 216 -2.28 3.48 -7.45
N GLN A 217 -2.77 4.66 -7.08
CA GLN A 217 -3.92 4.82 -6.22
C GLN A 217 -5.25 4.66 -6.99
N PRO A 218 -6.30 4.11 -6.35
CA PRO A 218 -7.59 3.81 -6.99
C PRO A 218 -8.25 4.99 -7.70
N ASP A 219 -8.18 6.16 -7.08
CA ASP A 219 -8.94 7.37 -7.38
C ASP A 219 -8.11 8.45 -8.11
N GLN A 220 -6.86 8.15 -8.45
CA GLN A 220 -5.91 9.13 -8.98
C GLN A 220 -5.62 8.93 -10.48
N PRO A 221 -5.21 9.99 -11.21
CA PRO A 221 -4.82 9.90 -12.61
C PRO A 221 -3.63 8.96 -12.83
N ARG A 222 -3.71 8.09 -13.84
CA ARG A 222 -2.74 6.97 -14.00
C ARG A 222 -1.87 7.09 -15.23
N GLN A 223 -2.35 7.75 -16.29
CA GLN A 223 -1.66 7.80 -17.58
C GLN A 223 -0.25 8.36 -17.46
N GLY A 224 -0.07 9.46 -16.72
CA GLY A 224 1.25 10.04 -16.50
C GLY A 224 2.18 9.14 -15.68
N VAL A 225 1.67 8.46 -14.65
CA VAL A 225 2.46 7.50 -13.86
C VAL A 225 2.91 6.31 -14.72
N LEU A 226 2.01 5.76 -15.54
CA LEU A 226 2.32 4.67 -16.47
C LEU A 226 3.31 5.10 -17.55
N TRP A 227 3.21 6.33 -18.03
CA TRP A 227 4.19 6.90 -18.97
C TRP A 227 5.57 6.98 -18.32
N VAL A 228 5.69 7.52 -17.10
CA VAL A 228 6.97 7.57 -16.36
C VAL A 228 7.48 6.15 -16.12
N ALA A 229 6.61 5.22 -15.74
CA ALA A 229 6.98 3.82 -15.51
C ALA A 229 7.65 3.20 -16.73
N ARG A 230 7.06 3.40 -17.92
CA ARG A 230 7.57 2.91 -19.18
C ARG A 230 8.88 3.60 -19.57
N SER A 231 8.92 4.93 -19.51
CA SER A 231 10.10 5.74 -19.87
C SER A 231 11.31 5.41 -18.99
N ARG A 232 11.08 5.15 -17.70
CA ARG A 232 12.12 4.80 -16.73
C ARG A 232 12.30 3.30 -16.54
N GLN A 233 11.52 2.45 -17.20
CA GLN A 233 11.53 0.98 -17.05
C GLN A 233 11.43 0.53 -15.58
N VAL A 234 10.56 1.18 -14.80
CA VAL A 234 10.34 0.84 -13.39
C VAL A 234 9.05 0.03 -13.21
N PRO A 235 9.04 -0.96 -12.31
CA PRO A 235 7.85 -1.77 -12.06
C PRO A 235 6.70 -0.93 -11.48
N VAL A 236 5.47 -1.36 -11.80
CA VAL A 236 4.23 -0.71 -11.32
C VAL A 236 3.41 -1.70 -10.51
N ARG A 237 2.84 -1.21 -9.42
CA ARG A 237 1.84 -1.92 -8.62
C ARG A 237 0.57 -1.09 -8.53
N SER A 238 -0.58 -1.76 -8.40
CA SER A 238 -1.84 -1.08 -8.12
C SER A 238 -2.29 -1.36 -6.70
N LEU A 239 -2.70 -0.32 -5.98
CA LEU A 239 -3.35 -0.46 -4.69
C LEU A 239 -4.80 -0.91 -4.87
N LEU A 240 -5.19 -1.98 -4.19
CA LEU A 240 -6.53 -2.56 -4.20
C LEU A 240 -7.02 -2.72 -2.76
N HIS A 241 -8.27 -2.32 -2.51
CA HIS A 241 -8.89 -2.45 -1.18
C HIS A 241 -10.07 -3.41 -1.21
N TYR A 242 -10.16 -4.25 -0.17
CA TYR A 242 -11.36 -5.06 0.10
C TYR A 242 -11.86 -4.82 1.54
N GLY A 243 -13.06 -5.31 1.83
CA GLY A 243 -13.77 -5.02 3.07
C GLY A 243 -14.61 -3.74 2.98
N ARG A 244 -14.71 -3.01 4.09
CA ARG A 244 -15.55 -1.82 4.22
C ARG A 244 -15.24 -0.78 3.14
N PRO A 245 -16.24 -0.13 2.50
CA PRO A 245 -15.99 0.94 1.54
C PRO A 245 -15.33 2.15 2.23
N ALA A 246 -14.53 2.92 1.48
CA ALA A 246 -14.05 4.21 1.97
C ALA A 246 -15.25 5.13 2.24
N ALA A 247 -15.19 5.90 3.33
CA ALA A 247 -16.09 7.01 3.51
C ALA A 247 -15.91 7.99 2.33
N PRO A 248 -17.00 8.57 1.78
CA PRO A 248 -16.86 9.60 0.76
C PRO A 248 -16.05 10.77 1.34
N THR A 249 -14.91 11.08 0.73
CA THR A 249 -14.13 12.25 1.08
C THR A 249 -14.91 13.51 0.71
N ARG A 250 -14.95 14.49 1.63
CA ARG A 250 -15.53 15.80 1.36
C ARG A 250 -14.59 16.52 0.40
N LEU A 251 -15.09 16.87 -0.79
CA LEU A 251 -14.42 17.59 -1.89
C LEU A 251 -13.63 16.70 -2.86
N GLY A 252 -14.24 16.54 -4.04
CA GLY A 252 -13.80 15.67 -5.13
C GLY A 252 -14.99 15.05 -5.85
N THR A 253 -15.89 15.92 -6.33
CA THR A 253 -16.92 15.70 -7.38
C THR A 253 -17.49 14.28 -7.48
N LEU A 254 -18.71 14.07 -6.98
CA LEU A 254 -19.83 13.27 -7.53
C LEU A 254 -19.56 12.12 -8.53
N ALA A 255 -18.43 11.43 -8.46
CA ALA A 255 -18.25 10.13 -9.04
C ALA A 255 -18.69 9.17 -7.95
N ARG A 256 -19.99 8.80 -7.99
CA ARG A 256 -20.47 7.51 -7.49
C ARG A 256 -19.32 6.54 -7.62
N GLN A 257 -18.75 5.95 -6.57
CA GLN A 257 -17.72 4.91 -6.70
C GLN A 257 -18.28 3.82 -7.63
N PRO A 258 -17.97 3.82 -8.93
CA PRO A 258 -18.58 2.89 -9.83
C PRO A 258 -17.65 1.70 -9.72
N ARG A 259 -18.04 0.73 -8.90
CA ARG A 259 -17.28 -0.50 -8.61
C ARG A 259 -16.79 -1.24 -9.87
N VAL A 260 -17.28 -0.84 -11.04
CA VAL A 260 -17.01 -1.40 -12.37
C VAL A 260 -16.19 -0.45 -13.28
N LEU A 261 -16.03 0.84 -12.97
CA LEU A 261 -15.31 1.81 -13.84
C LEU A 261 -13.80 2.00 -13.51
N TRP A 262 -13.32 1.52 -12.35
CA TRP A 262 -11.87 1.48 -12.05
C TRP A 262 -11.09 0.72 -13.13
N TRP A 263 -11.67 -0.37 -13.65
CA TRP A 263 -11.04 -1.20 -14.67
C TRP A 263 -11.22 -0.64 -16.07
N SER A 264 -12.40 -0.15 -16.47
CA SER A 264 -12.59 0.41 -17.82
C SER A 264 -11.62 1.57 -18.08
N THR A 265 -11.41 2.42 -17.08
CA THR A 265 -10.41 3.50 -17.12
C THR A 265 -8.97 3.00 -17.14
N LEU A 266 -8.65 1.94 -16.39
CA LEU A 266 -7.32 1.31 -16.42
C LEU A 266 -7.04 0.63 -17.76
N SER A 267 -7.96 -0.18 -18.26
CA SER A 267 -7.82 -0.91 -19.51
C SER A 267 -7.66 0.06 -20.68
N SER A 268 -8.48 1.11 -20.76
CA SER A 268 -8.33 2.13 -21.81
C SER A 268 -6.99 2.85 -21.75
N SER A 269 -6.42 3.06 -20.56
CA SER A 269 -5.09 3.67 -20.40
C SER A 269 -3.95 2.70 -20.69
N LEU A 270 -4.12 1.40 -20.41
CA LEU A 270 -3.13 0.38 -20.72
C LEU A 270 -3.09 0.07 -22.23
N SER A 271 -4.25 0.00 -22.89
CA SER A 271 -4.34 -0.22 -24.34
C SER A 271 -3.69 0.88 -25.17
N THR A 272 -3.64 2.12 -24.65
CA THR A 272 -2.98 3.25 -25.32
C THR A 272 -1.49 3.35 -25.02
N LEU A 273 -1.03 2.79 -23.88
CA LEU A 273 0.35 2.97 -23.40
C LEU A 273 1.21 1.71 -23.49
N LEU A 274 0.64 0.52 -23.71
CA LEU A 274 1.34 -0.75 -23.86
C LEU A 274 0.85 -1.43 -25.15
N PRO A 275 1.72 -1.68 -26.15
CA PRO A 275 1.34 -2.54 -27.27
C PRO A 275 1.08 -3.96 -26.74
N ALA A 276 0.20 -4.68 -27.45
CA ALA A 276 -0.22 -6.06 -27.15
C ALA A 276 0.96 -7.03 -26.96
#